data_AF-A0A1M4UJA1-F1
#
_entry.id   AF-A0A1M4UJA1-F1
#
_cell.length_a   1.000
_cell.length_b   1.000
_cell.length_c   1.000
_cell.angle_alpha   90.00
_cell.angle_beta   90.00
_cell.angle_gamma   90.00
#
_symmetry.space_group_name_H-M   'P 1'
#
loop_
_entity.id
_entity.type
_entity.pdbx_description
1 polymer ?
#
loop_
_entity_poly.entity_id
_entity_poly.type
_entity_poly.pdbx_seq_one_letter_code
_entity_poly.pdbx_strand_id
1 'polypeptide(L)' 'MKEYIHISKVRRLMNSHTEIASMKCWKKDGSIMICRNIICTSSNFKGNTFNIRFLDSGEIRKIKAFFIFEINNQEVIL' A
#
# COMPACT_ATOMS: atom_id res chain seq x y z
N MET A 1 -14.79 13.10 -7.82
CA MET A 1 -14.56 13.65 -6.47
C MET A 1 -13.34 12.95 -5.91
N LYS A 2 -12.32 13.65 -5.40
CA LYS A 2 -11.20 12.98 -4.74
C LYS A 2 -11.66 12.53 -3.36
N GLU A 3 -11.53 11.25 -3.07
CA GLU A 3 -11.78 10.69 -1.76
C GLU A 3 -10.46 10.58 -0.99
N TYR A 4 -10.52 10.80 0.33
CA TYR A 4 -9.36 10.76 1.20
C TYR A 4 -9.47 9.60 2.18
N ILE A 5 -8.33 9.00 2.52
CA ILE A 5 -8.23 7.96 3.53
C ILE A 5 -7.07 8.26 4.49
N HIS A 6 -7.37 8.28 5.78
CA HIS A 6 -6.36 8.51 6.81
C HIS A 6 -5.42 7.29 6.93
N ILE A 7 -4.13 7.52 7.17
CA ILE A 7 -3.08 6.47 7.23
C ILE A 7 -3.41 5.35 8.24
N SER A 8 -4.12 5.67 9.33
CA SER A 8 -4.59 4.64 10.28
C SER A 8 -5.56 3.63 9.65
N LYS A 9 -6.45 4.08 8.75
CA LYS A 9 -7.36 3.20 8.00
C LYS A 9 -6.60 2.39 6.96
N VAL A 10 -5.59 2.98 6.30
CA VAL A 10 -4.68 2.25 5.40
C VAL A 10 -4.00 1.10 6.15
N ARG A 11 -3.46 1.35 7.35
CA ARG A 11 -2.86 0.29 8.18
C ARG A 11 -3.84 -0.83 8.50
N ARG A 12 -5.06 -0.47 8.89
CA ARG A 12 -6.12 -1.46 9.17
C ARG A 12 -6.43 -2.30 7.94
N LEU A 13 -6.56 -1.67 6.77
CA LEU A 13 -6.80 -2.35 5.49
C LEU A 13 -5.64 -3.29 5.09
N MET A 14 -4.40 -2.84 5.27
CA MET A 14 -3.23 -3.70 5.00
C MET A 14 -3.16 -4.88 5.98
N ASN A 15 -3.56 -4.69 7.23
CA ASN A 15 -3.54 -5.73 8.24
C ASN A 15 -4.76 -6.67 8.17
N SER A 16 -5.81 -6.34 7.41
CA SER A 16 -6.96 -7.25 7.23
C SER A 16 -6.70 -8.37 6.24
N HIS A 17 -5.53 -8.40 5.58
CA HIS A 17 -5.18 -9.39 4.55
C HIS A 17 -6.23 -9.50 3.44
N THR A 18 -6.94 -8.41 3.18
CA THR A 18 -7.89 -8.29 2.08
C THR A 18 -7.16 -7.86 0.81
N GLU A 19 -7.70 -8.26 -0.34
CA GLU A 19 -7.20 -7.80 -1.63
C GLU A 19 -7.38 -6.28 -1.77
N ILE A 20 -6.39 -5.66 -2.40
CA ILE A 20 -6.34 -4.22 -2.69
C ILE A 20 -6.23 -4.10 -4.20
N ALA A 21 -7.24 -3.47 -4.79
CA ALA A 21 -7.35 -3.33 -6.23
C ALA A 21 -6.24 -2.44 -6.80
N SER A 22 -5.92 -1.33 -6.11
CA SER A 22 -4.86 -0.42 -6.53
C SER A 22 -4.16 0.25 -5.35
N MET A 23 -2.86 0.50 -5.51
CA MET A 23 -2.05 1.30 -4.60
C MET A 23 -0.97 2.04 -5.40
N LYS A 24 -0.69 3.29 -5.05
CA LYS A 24 0.48 4.01 -5.57
C LYS A 24 1.44 4.36 -4.45
N CYS A 25 2.72 4.18 -4.72
CA CYS A 25 3.77 4.57 -3.79
C CYS A 25 4.98 5.18 -4.50
N TRP A 26 5.72 5.99 -3.75
CA TRP A 26 6.97 6.58 -4.21
C TRP A 26 8.10 5.55 -4.19
N LYS A 27 8.84 5.46 -5.30
CA LYS A 27 10.16 4.82 -5.33
C LYS A 27 11.23 5.78 -4.81
N LYS A 28 12.39 5.23 -4.48
CA LYS A 28 13.55 6.00 -3.99
C LYS A 28 14.04 7.05 -5.00
N ASP A 29 13.84 6.79 -6.29
CA ASP A 29 14.18 7.67 -7.40
C ASP A 29 13.15 8.80 -7.63
N GLY A 30 12.10 8.88 -6.81
CA GLY A 30 11.03 9.87 -6.94
C GLY A 30 9.97 9.53 -7.99
N SER A 31 10.12 8.44 -8.75
CA SER A 31 9.07 7.99 -9.67
C SER A 31 8.02 7.12 -8.97
N ILE A 32 6.85 6.98 -9.59
CA ILE A 32 5.70 6.31 -8.99
C ILE A 32 5.73 4.82 -9.34
N MET A 33 5.53 3.97 -8.34
CA MET A 33 5.18 2.56 -8.52
C MET A 33 3.66 2.42 -8.43
N ILE A 34 3.06 1.84 -9.48
CA ILE A 34 1.64 1.50 -9.50
C ILE A 34 1.52 0.01 -9.20
N CYS A 35 0.88 -0.31 -8.08
CA CYS A 35 0.58 -1.67 -7.69
C CYS A 35 -0.89 -1.96 -7.98
N ARG A 36 -1.17 -3.07 -8.67
CA ARG A 36 -2.52 -3.54 -8.97
C ARG A 36 -2.67 -4.97 -8.47
N ASN A 37 -3.88 -5.31 -8.03
CA ASN A 37 -4.24 -6.65 -7.60
C ASN A 37 -3.25 -7.24 -6.58
N ILE A 38 -3.14 -6.58 -5.42
CA ILE A 38 -2.17 -6.94 -4.38
C ILE A 38 -2.85 -7.39 -3.10
N ILE A 39 -2.12 -8.16 -2.30
CA ILE A 39 -2.50 -8.51 -0.93
C ILE A 39 -1.32 -8.21 0.00
N CYS A 40 -1.58 -7.62 1.16
CA CYS A 40 -0.56 -7.49 2.19
C CYS A 40 -0.41 -8.83 2.93
N THR A 41 0.77 -9.43 2.91
CA THR A 41 1.04 -10.73 3.53
C THR A 41 1.54 -10.59 4.96
N SER A 42 2.18 -9.47 5.31
CA SER A 42 2.65 -9.18 6.66
C SER A 42 2.98 -7.69 6.82
N SER A 43 2.93 -7.21 8.06
CA SER A 43 3.31 -5.85 8.41
C SER A 43 4.28 -5.82 9.58
N ASN A 44 5.10 -4.78 9.64
CA ASN A 44 5.98 -4.49 10.78
C ASN A 44 5.67 -3.08 11.28
N PHE A 45 5.04 -3.02 12.45
CA PHE A 45 4.65 -1.75 13.08
C PHE A 45 5.88 -0.89 13.42
N LYS A 46 6.91 -1.47 14.06
CA LYS A 46 8.13 -0.76 14.46
C LYS A 46 8.92 -0.24 13.26
N GLY A 47 9.02 -1.04 12.20
CA GLY A 47 9.71 -0.66 10.96
C GLY A 47 8.87 0.18 10.00
N ASN A 48 7.58 0.34 10.28
CA ASN A 48 6.60 0.99 9.43
C ASN A 48 6.57 0.47 7.97
N THR A 49 6.61 -0.86 7.81
CA THR A 49 6.66 -1.52 6.49
C THR A 49 5.55 -2.55 6.31
N PHE A 50 5.17 -2.76 5.06
CA PHE A 50 4.29 -3.83 4.60
C PHE A 50 5.01 -4.70 3.58
N ASN A 51 4.81 -6.02 3.63
CA ASN A 51 5.13 -6.91 2.53
C ASN A 51 3.86 -7.09 1.70
N ILE A 52 3.88 -6.68 0.44
CA ILE A 52 2.79 -6.84 -0.51
C ILE A 52 3.14 -7.92 -1.51
N ARG A 53 2.19 -8.82 -1.79
CA ARG A 53 2.29 -9.80 -2.86
C ARG A 53 1.42 -9.34 -4.02
N PHE A 54 1.96 -9.35 -5.22
CA PHE A 54 1.21 -9.17 -6.46
C PHE A 54 0.56 -10.50 -6.81
N LEU A 55 -0.76 -10.52 -6.95
CA LEU A 55 -1.50 -11.76 -7.18
C LEU A 55 -1.24 -12.33 -8.57
N ASP A 56 -1.03 -11.46 -9.57
CA ASP A 56 -0.81 -11.87 -10.96
C ASP A 56 0.55 -12.53 -11.19
N SER A 57 1.60 -12.09 -10.49
CA SER A 57 2.98 -12.58 -10.68
C SER A 57 3.52 -13.40 -9.52
N GLY A 58 2.90 -13.32 -8.34
CA GLY A 58 3.41 -13.87 -7.09
C GLY A 58 4.59 -13.09 -6.49
N GLU A 59 5.07 -12.02 -7.12
CA GLU A 59 6.18 -11.21 -6.62
C GLU A 59 5.83 -10.60 -5.25
N ILE A 60 6.79 -10.58 -4.31
CA ILE A 60 6.64 -9.92 -3.01
C ILE A 60 7.57 -8.71 -2.93
N ARG A 61 7.02 -7.55 -2.56
CA ARG A 61 7.79 -6.31 -2.34
C ARG A 61 7.55 -5.77 -0.93
N LYS A 62 8.61 -5.22 -0.33
CA LYS A 62 8.54 -4.52 0.96
C LYS A 62 8.41 -3.01 0.73
N ILE A 63 7.36 -2.40 1.25
CA ILE A 63 7.03 -0.98 1.07
C ILE A 63 6.92 -0.31 2.43
N LYS A 64 7.50 0.90 2.59
CA LYS A 64 7.27 1.73 3.78
C LYS A 64 5.90 2.41 3.68
N ALA A 65 5.14 2.42 4.77
CA ALA A 65 3.81 3.04 4.77
C ALA A 65 3.84 4.51 4.36
N PHE A 66 4.91 5.25 4.75
CA PHE A 66 5.08 6.66 4.41
C PHE A 66 5.21 6.93 2.91
N PHE A 67 5.57 5.94 2.10
CA PHE A 67 5.64 6.10 0.65
C PHE A 67 4.31 5.85 -0.05
N ILE A 68 3.31 5.31 0.65
CA ILE A 68 1.98 5.06 0.10
C ILE A 68 1.20 6.36 0.15
N PHE A 69 0.82 6.87 -1.02
CA PHE A 69 0.08 8.13 -1.14
C PHE A 69 -1.30 7.95 -1.77
N GLU A 70 -1.62 6.76 -2.29
CA GLU A 70 -2.94 6.43 -2.82
C GLU A 70 -3.23 4.94 -2.60
N ILE A 71 -4.46 4.61 -2.21
CA ILE A 71 -4.96 3.23 -2.13
C ILE A 71 -6.43 3.18 -2.54
N ASN A 72 -6.80 2.24 -3.40
CA ASN A 72 -8.16 2.10 -3.96
C ASN A 72 -8.74 3.43 -4.47
N ASN A 73 -7.93 4.20 -5.21
CA ASN A 73 -8.25 5.55 -5.72
C ASN A 73 -8.52 6.62 -4.64
N GLN A 74 -8.20 6.36 -3.37
CA GLN A 74 -8.29 7.32 -2.27
C GLN A 74 -6.90 7.86 -1.93
N GLU A 75 -6.77 9.18 -1.84
CA GLU A 75 -5.53 9.86 -1.46
C GLU A 75 -5.26 9.67 0.03
N VAL A 76 -4.03 9.26 0.37
CA VAL A 76 -3.65 8.98 1.76
C VAL A 76 -3.26 10.28 2.47
N ILE A 77 -3.93 10.55 3.60
CA ILE A 77 -3.64 11.68 4.47
C ILE A 77 -3.16 11.21 5.85
N LEU A 78 -2.45 12.08 6.57
CA LEU A 78 -1.85 11.79 7.88
C LEU A 78 -2.78 12.04 9.06
#